data_AF-A0A3D2X6F0-F1
#
_entry.id   AF-A0A3D2X6F0-F1
#
_cell.length_a   1.000
_cell.length_b   1.000
_cell.length_c   1.000
_cell.angle_alpha   90.00
_cell.angle_beta   90.00
_cell.angle_gamma   90.00
#
_symmetry.space_group_name_H-M   'P 1'
#
loop_
_entity.id
_entity.type
_entity.pdbx_description
1 polymer ?
#
loop_
_entity_poly.entity_id
_entity_poly.type
_entity_poly.pdbx_seq_one_letter_code
_entity_poly.pdbx_strand_id
1 'polypeptide(L)'
;MRHLNDFTGCAYSLVENCHCTGDENGAFVTHGQYDHDLTYIGNSGFLSFANSALNAKASHTWGGFHKRIVVKKHQAPRVVFENKMNRVIDMTLEDCYVYRNTERYGGNGGSIWANIDGLVMRNCVLMGPLALGEDSSMSHRPTIIEGCTIHMLDGHYLTRHRGSTYEVERDITFKNCVFKNIGQNFIVKGETIRFYDCHFYADSNAPTSRLNVESKHVIISGGGFHNVCFAFDKGGTTTEAVGDQSLEVCGGAVMEGNNASGTLIDIKNNAHIRLDFSRAEFAPGYQMKMITQTPEDGTASIGTLSLQMQGTTLKDTELRISESSLGKDSYIMVQSCLLKNSRLDLPSGSQCVVMNNLML
;
A
#
# COMPACT_ATOMS: atom_id res chain seq x y z
N MET A 1 -11.43 -31.19 -16.77
CA MET A 1 -10.25 -31.25 -15.88
C MET A 1 -10.50 -30.25 -14.77
N ARG A 2 -10.20 -30.57 -13.50
CA ARG A 2 -10.52 -29.70 -12.34
C ARG A 2 -9.33 -28.92 -11.81
N HIS A 3 -8.13 -29.53 -11.85
CA HIS A 3 -6.82 -28.94 -11.58
C HIS A 3 -5.81 -29.62 -12.55
N LEU A 4 -4.81 -28.89 -13.06
CA LEU A 4 -3.70 -29.48 -13.80
C LEU A 4 -2.69 -30.13 -12.85
N ASN A 5 -2.47 -29.49 -11.69
CA ASN A 5 -1.61 -29.99 -10.65
C ASN A 5 -2.29 -29.80 -9.29
N ASP A 6 -2.37 -30.88 -8.54
CA ASP A 6 -3.03 -30.94 -7.24
C ASP A 6 -2.13 -31.70 -6.25
N PHE A 7 -1.52 -30.96 -5.33
CA PHE A 7 -0.70 -31.55 -4.26
C PHE A 7 -1.50 -31.67 -2.97
N THR A 8 -1.99 -32.87 -2.71
CA THR A 8 -2.57 -33.25 -1.40
C THR A 8 -1.53 -33.90 -0.50
N GLY A 9 -0.85 -34.94 -0.98
CA GLY A 9 0.03 -35.80 -0.17
C GLY A 9 1.53 -35.50 -0.25
N CYS A 10 1.93 -34.30 -0.65
CA CYS A 10 3.30 -34.03 -1.11
C CYS A 10 4.00 -32.96 -0.27
N ALA A 11 5.08 -33.30 0.42
CA ALA A 11 5.87 -32.34 1.18
C ALA A 11 6.77 -31.45 0.30
N TYR A 12 7.36 -32.02 -0.76
CA TYR A 12 8.31 -31.34 -1.65
C TYR A 12 8.04 -31.68 -3.11
N SER A 13 7.96 -30.67 -3.97
CA SER A 13 7.80 -30.89 -5.41
C SER A 13 8.31 -29.72 -6.24
N LEU A 14 8.66 -30.03 -7.48
CA LEU A 14 8.95 -29.07 -8.54
C LEU A 14 7.90 -29.24 -9.64
N VAL A 15 7.25 -28.14 -10.01
CA VAL A 15 6.40 -28.06 -11.19
C VAL A 15 7.04 -27.09 -12.16
N GLU A 16 7.41 -27.59 -13.32
CA GLU A 16 8.13 -26.82 -14.34
C GLU A 16 7.41 -26.91 -15.68
N ASN A 17 7.30 -25.76 -16.35
CA ASN A 17 6.82 -25.66 -17.73
C ASN A 17 5.45 -26.34 -18.00
N CYS A 18 4.57 -26.25 -17.01
CA CYS A 18 3.19 -26.71 -17.08
C CYS A 18 2.26 -25.55 -17.39
N HIS A 19 1.28 -25.78 -18.28
CA HIS A 19 0.41 -24.72 -18.79
C HIS A 19 -1.04 -25.16 -18.76
N CYS A 20 -1.87 -24.32 -18.15
CA CYS A 20 -3.31 -24.50 -18.10
C CYS A 20 -4.02 -23.24 -18.57
N THR A 21 -4.90 -23.42 -19.54
CA THR A 21 -5.89 -22.43 -19.96
C THR A 21 -7.25 -23.03 -19.66
N GLY A 22 -8.19 -22.27 -19.10
CA GLY A 22 -9.53 -22.83 -18.91
C GLY A 22 -10.00 -22.97 -17.47
N ASP A 23 -9.15 -22.81 -16.47
CA ASP A 23 -9.47 -23.28 -15.11
C ASP A 23 -9.85 -22.15 -14.15
N GLU A 24 -11.09 -22.17 -13.68
CA GLU A 24 -11.64 -21.23 -12.69
C GLU A 24 -11.44 -21.70 -11.24
N ASN A 25 -11.16 -22.99 -11.05
CA ASN A 25 -11.00 -23.60 -9.73
C ASN A 25 -9.54 -23.71 -9.29
N GLY A 26 -8.61 -23.23 -10.12
CA GLY A 26 -7.17 -23.23 -9.89
C GLY A 26 -6.49 -24.33 -10.69
N ALA A 27 -5.62 -23.94 -11.62
CA ALA A 27 -4.84 -24.89 -12.39
C ALA A 27 -3.77 -25.58 -11.53
N PHE A 28 -3.19 -24.82 -10.61
CA PHE A 28 -2.16 -25.28 -9.68
C PHE A 28 -2.68 -25.06 -8.28
N VAL A 29 -2.92 -26.17 -7.57
CA VAL A 29 -3.56 -26.18 -6.26
C VAL A 29 -2.80 -27.07 -5.28
N THR A 30 -2.84 -26.68 -4.02
CA THR A 30 -2.45 -27.51 -2.88
C THR A 30 -3.67 -27.75 -2.00
N HIS A 31 -3.80 -28.98 -1.50
CA HIS A 31 -4.74 -29.33 -0.43
C HIS A 31 -3.89 -29.69 0.77
N GLY A 32 -3.98 -28.92 1.85
CA GLY A 32 -2.92 -28.83 2.85
C GLY A 32 -2.65 -30.04 3.75
N GLN A 33 -2.98 -31.28 3.37
CA GLN A 33 -2.79 -32.47 4.21
C GLN A 33 -1.37 -32.61 4.81
N TYR A 34 -0.34 -31.98 4.22
CA TYR A 34 1.01 -31.88 4.78
C TYR A 34 1.57 -30.45 4.67
N ASP A 35 2.63 -30.15 5.43
CA ASP A 35 3.42 -28.95 5.20
C ASP A 35 4.10 -29.04 3.84
N HIS A 36 3.79 -28.06 2.98
CA HIS A 36 4.29 -28.02 1.60
C HIS A 36 5.45 -27.04 1.46
N ASP A 37 6.50 -27.48 0.76
CA ASP A 37 7.62 -26.68 0.28
C ASP A 37 7.78 -26.93 -1.23
N LEU A 38 7.21 -26.04 -2.03
CA LEU A 38 6.95 -26.27 -3.44
C LEU A 38 7.62 -25.22 -4.30
N THR A 39 8.17 -25.67 -5.42
CA THR A 39 8.77 -24.78 -6.41
C THR A 39 8.00 -24.86 -7.73
N TYR A 40 7.62 -23.71 -8.25
CA TYR A 40 6.94 -23.54 -9.54
C TYR A 40 7.81 -22.68 -10.46
N ILE A 41 8.18 -23.16 -11.64
CA ILE A 41 9.04 -22.43 -12.57
C ILE A 41 8.44 -22.43 -13.98
N GLY A 42 8.25 -21.24 -14.55
CA GLY A 42 7.86 -21.09 -15.96
C GLY A 42 6.48 -21.66 -16.29
N ASN A 43 5.57 -21.71 -15.33
CA ASN A 43 4.22 -22.25 -15.51
C ASN A 43 3.23 -21.15 -15.97
N SER A 44 2.06 -21.54 -16.47
CA SER A 44 0.97 -20.59 -16.73
C SER A 44 -0.42 -21.13 -16.37
N GLY A 45 -1.27 -20.25 -15.83
CA GLY A 45 -2.63 -20.59 -15.37
C GLY A 45 -2.95 -20.01 -13.99
N PHE A 46 -4.20 -20.12 -13.55
CA PHE A 46 -4.62 -19.65 -12.23
C PHE A 46 -3.88 -20.43 -11.13
N LEU A 47 -3.13 -19.71 -10.31
CA LEU A 47 -2.39 -20.25 -9.16
C LEU A 47 -3.19 -20.02 -7.89
N SER A 48 -3.58 -21.10 -7.19
CA SER A 48 -4.34 -20.99 -5.95
C SER A 48 -3.80 -21.97 -4.92
N PHE A 49 -3.05 -21.48 -3.94
CA PHE A 49 -2.59 -22.35 -2.86
C PHE A 49 -3.65 -22.44 -1.79
N ALA A 50 -3.87 -23.68 -1.34
CA ALA A 50 -4.69 -23.97 -0.19
C ALA A 50 -6.11 -23.39 -0.33
N ASN A 51 -6.83 -23.86 -1.35
CA ASN A 51 -8.15 -23.33 -1.72
C ASN A 51 -9.32 -24.21 -1.25
N SER A 52 -9.06 -25.22 -0.41
CA SER A 52 -10.03 -26.27 -0.09
C SER A 52 -10.97 -25.98 1.08
N ALA A 53 -10.75 -24.90 1.83
CA ALA A 53 -11.63 -24.49 2.94
C ALA A 53 -12.75 -23.57 2.44
N LEU A 54 -13.84 -24.15 1.93
CA LEU A 54 -14.90 -23.38 1.26
C LEU A 54 -16.04 -22.87 2.16
N ASN A 55 -16.08 -23.20 3.46
CA ASN A 55 -16.94 -22.47 4.41
C ASN A 55 -16.54 -22.69 5.88
N ALA A 56 -16.89 -21.72 6.73
CA ALA A 56 -16.66 -21.75 8.18
C ALA A 56 -17.39 -22.89 8.92
N LYS A 57 -18.30 -23.63 8.26
CA LYS A 57 -19.10 -24.72 8.85
C LYS A 57 -18.54 -26.11 8.52
N ALA A 58 -17.64 -26.23 7.55
CA ALA A 58 -17.02 -27.47 7.13
C ALA A 58 -15.53 -27.40 7.47
N SER A 59 -15.21 -27.67 8.74
CA SER A 59 -13.84 -27.89 9.19
C SER A 59 -13.33 -29.22 8.63
N HIS A 60 -12.88 -29.23 7.37
CA HIS A 60 -12.10 -30.36 6.88
C HIS A 60 -10.64 -30.11 7.24
N THR A 61 -10.14 -30.94 8.17
CA THR A 61 -8.84 -30.95 8.85
C THR A 61 -7.68 -31.36 7.95
N TRP A 62 -7.52 -30.70 6.80
CA TRP A 62 -6.41 -30.94 5.88
C TRP A 62 -5.51 -29.72 5.95
N GLY A 63 -4.30 -29.96 6.43
CA GLY A 63 -3.39 -29.05 7.12
C GLY A 63 -3.30 -27.59 6.68
N GLY A 64 -3.03 -26.77 7.69
CA GLY A 64 -3.20 -25.34 7.63
C GLY A 64 -1.92 -24.56 7.35
N PHE A 65 -0.82 -25.22 6.97
CA PHE A 65 0.49 -24.58 6.81
C PHE A 65 1.19 -24.97 5.52
N HIS A 66 1.65 -23.96 4.80
CA HIS A 66 2.47 -24.12 3.61
C HIS A 66 3.67 -23.18 3.77
N LYS A 67 4.89 -23.67 3.58
CA LYS A 67 6.08 -22.91 3.92
C LYS A 67 7.06 -22.88 2.76
N ARG A 68 7.69 -21.72 2.52
CA ARG A 68 8.76 -21.57 1.51
C ARG A 68 8.31 -21.94 0.10
N ILE A 69 7.06 -21.67 -0.25
CA ILE A 69 6.62 -21.81 -1.64
C ILE A 69 7.36 -20.78 -2.50
N VAL A 70 7.99 -21.24 -3.58
CA VAL A 70 8.70 -20.41 -4.56
C VAL A 70 8.00 -20.50 -5.90
N VAL A 71 7.69 -19.37 -6.50
CA VAL A 71 7.08 -19.27 -7.82
C VAL A 71 7.90 -18.30 -8.67
N LYS A 72 8.39 -18.77 -9.81
CA LYS A 72 9.23 -18.00 -10.72
C LYS A 72 8.66 -17.99 -12.12
N LYS A 73 8.68 -16.83 -12.78
CA LYS A 73 8.32 -16.68 -14.21
C LYS A 73 6.92 -17.21 -14.53
N HIS A 74 6.00 -17.10 -13.58
CA HIS A 74 4.64 -17.61 -13.72
C HIS A 74 3.74 -16.60 -14.40
N GLN A 75 2.90 -17.04 -15.33
CA GLN A 75 1.90 -16.19 -15.99
C GLN A 75 0.50 -16.61 -15.56
N ALA A 76 -0.25 -15.71 -14.91
CA ALA A 76 -1.57 -16.06 -14.38
C ALA A 76 -2.61 -14.97 -14.63
N PRO A 77 -3.89 -15.34 -14.79
CA PRO A 77 -4.97 -14.36 -14.73
C PRO A 77 -5.26 -13.90 -13.30
N ARG A 78 -4.77 -14.64 -12.29
CA ARG A 78 -4.96 -14.40 -10.87
C ARG A 78 -3.98 -15.26 -10.05
N VAL A 79 -3.54 -14.77 -8.90
CA VAL A 79 -2.79 -15.58 -7.92
C VAL A 79 -3.43 -15.39 -6.55
N VAL A 80 -3.76 -16.49 -5.87
CA VAL A 80 -4.41 -16.44 -4.55
C VAL A 80 -3.73 -17.40 -3.58
N PHE A 81 -3.28 -16.86 -2.45
CA PHE A 81 -2.76 -17.64 -1.32
C PHE A 81 -3.02 -16.92 0.01
N GLU A 82 -4.03 -16.05 0.02
CA GLU A 82 -4.69 -15.51 1.20
C GLU A 82 -6.06 -16.20 1.32
N ASN A 83 -6.22 -17.14 2.25
CA ASN A 83 -7.53 -17.71 2.61
C ASN A 83 -7.51 -18.10 4.09
N LYS A 84 -8.64 -17.88 4.78
CA LYS A 84 -8.94 -17.88 6.23
C LYS A 84 -8.47 -19.10 7.04
N MET A 85 -7.82 -20.08 6.43
CA MET A 85 -7.42 -21.33 7.08
C MET A 85 -6.06 -21.84 6.62
N ASN A 86 -5.37 -21.11 5.75
CA ASN A 86 -4.22 -21.64 5.04
C ASN A 86 -3.06 -20.69 5.07
N ARG A 87 -2.21 -20.92 6.06
CA ARG A 87 -1.09 -20.08 6.43
C ARG A 87 0.06 -20.38 5.50
N VAL A 88 0.04 -19.72 4.34
CA VAL A 88 1.19 -19.70 3.45
C VAL A 88 2.21 -18.73 4.01
N ILE A 89 3.37 -19.24 4.42
CA ILE A 89 4.46 -18.48 5.02
C ILE A 89 5.73 -18.57 4.16
N ASP A 90 6.59 -17.55 4.25
CA ASP A 90 7.86 -17.49 3.52
C ASP A 90 7.70 -17.58 1.98
N MET A 91 6.56 -17.15 1.44
CA MET A 91 6.30 -17.26 0.00
C MET A 91 7.17 -16.31 -0.81
N THR A 92 7.72 -16.81 -1.92
CA THR A 92 8.55 -16.03 -2.84
C THR A 92 7.93 -16.02 -4.23
N LEU A 93 7.62 -14.82 -4.75
CA LEU A 93 7.22 -14.59 -6.15
C LEU A 93 8.34 -13.84 -6.87
N GLU A 94 8.79 -14.34 -8.02
CA GLU A 94 9.87 -13.74 -8.79
C GLU A 94 9.53 -13.72 -10.29
N ASP A 95 9.64 -12.56 -10.92
CA ASP A 95 9.39 -12.37 -12.36
C ASP A 95 8.01 -12.88 -12.83
N CYS A 96 6.99 -12.81 -11.97
CA CYS A 96 5.63 -13.26 -12.31
C CYS A 96 4.86 -12.15 -13.05
N TYR A 97 4.03 -12.54 -14.02
CA TYR A 97 3.13 -11.65 -14.74
C TYR A 97 1.67 -12.05 -14.52
N VAL A 98 0.90 -11.15 -13.90
CA VAL A 98 -0.51 -11.37 -13.63
C VAL A 98 -1.35 -10.49 -14.54
N TYR A 99 -1.91 -11.10 -15.59
CA TYR A 99 -2.66 -10.40 -16.63
C TYR A 99 -4.13 -10.24 -16.26
N ARG A 100 -4.75 -9.18 -16.79
CA ARG A 100 -6.16 -8.90 -16.54
C ARG A 100 -7.04 -9.82 -17.39
N ASN A 101 -7.93 -10.57 -16.75
CA ASN A 101 -8.98 -11.36 -17.40
C ASN A 101 -10.30 -11.20 -16.65
N THR A 102 -11.03 -10.14 -16.97
CA THR A 102 -12.29 -9.79 -16.32
C THR A 102 -13.47 -10.60 -16.83
N GLU A 103 -13.42 -11.10 -18.07
CA GLU A 103 -14.46 -11.96 -18.64
C GLU A 103 -14.66 -13.21 -17.78
N ARG A 104 -13.54 -13.77 -17.28
CA ARG A 104 -13.55 -14.99 -16.50
C ARG A 104 -13.53 -14.77 -14.99
N TYR A 105 -12.70 -13.86 -14.50
CA TYR A 105 -12.49 -13.67 -13.06
C TYR A 105 -13.16 -12.41 -12.50
N GLY A 106 -14.02 -11.76 -13.29
CA GLY A 106 -14.71 -10.54 -12.91
C GLY A 106 -13.74 -9.45 -12.45
N GLY A 107 -14.13 -8.72 -11.41
CA GLY A 107 -13.27 -7.68 -10.81
C GLY A 107 -11.95 -8.19 -10.21
N ASN A 108 -11.80 -9.51 -10.02
CA ASN A 108 -10.61 -10.12 -9.42
C ASN A 108 -9.54 -10.51 -10.47
N GLY A 109 -9.83 -10.36 -11.76
CA GLY A 109 -8.84 -10.61 -12.81
C GLY A 109 -7.66 -9.65 -12.73
N GLY A 110 -6.44 -10.18 -12.81
CA GLY A 110 -5.19 -9.41 -12.69
C GLY A 110 -4.66 -9.25 -11.26
N SER A 111 -5.33 -9.84 -10.26
CA SER A 111 -4.97 -9.63 -8.84
C SER A 111 -4.02 -10.67 -8.27
N ILE A 112 -3.26 -10.25 -7.26
CA ILE A 112 -2.56 -11.14 -6.32
C ILE A 112 -3.12 -10.91 -4.93
N TRP A 113 -3.57 -11.98 -4.28
CA TRP A 113 -4.00 -11.96 -2.88
C TRP A 113 -3.04 -12.81 -2.06
N ALA A 114 -2.39 -12.19 -1.09
CA ALA A 114 -1.21 -12.74 -0.45
C ALA A 114 -1.24 -12.59 1.07
N ASN A 115 -0.94 -13.69 1.77
CA ASN A 115 -0.53 -13.61 3.18
C ASN A 115 0.84 -12.95 3.26
N ILE A 116 1.00 -11.99 4.17
CA ILE A 116 2.24 -11.21 4.29
C ILE A 116 3.35 -11.91 5.06
N ASP A 117 3.06 -13.01 5.77
CA ASP A 117 3.97 -13.63 6.72
C ASP A 117 5.26 -14.15 6.08
N GLY A 118 6.29 -13.30 6.08
CA GLY A 118 7.52 -13.52 5.35
C GLY A 118 7.38 -13.46 3.84
N LEU A 119 6.40 -12.77 3.25
CA LEU A 119 6.26 -12.66 1.79
C LEU A 119 7.44 -11.89 1.15
N VAL A 120 7.98 -12.43 0.05
CA VAL A 120 8.94 -11.73 -0.82
C VAL A 120 8.40 -11.73 -2.24
N MET A 121 8.26 -10.55 -2.83
CA MET A 121 7.90 -10.39 -4.24
C MET A 121 8.99 -9.60 -4.95
N ARG A 122 9.46 -10.09 -6.10
CA ARG A 122 10.48 -9.43 -6.91
C ARG A 122 10.07 -9.36 -8.37
N ASN A 123 10.22 -8.18 -8.96
CA ASN A 123 10.04 -7.94 -10.40
C ASN A 123 8.70 -8.45 -10.96
N CYS A 124 7.66 -8.48 -10.12
CA CYS A 124 6.35 -8.95 -10.53
C CYS A 124 5.55 -7.80 -11.17
N VAL A 125 4.75 -8.13 -12.16
CA VAL A 125 3.88 -7.17 -12.84
C VAL A 125 2.44 -7.63 -12.71
N LEU A 126 1.59 -6.78 -12.11
CA LEU A 126 0.18 -7.08 -11.86
C LEU A 126 -0.68 -6.07 -12.63
N MET A 127 -1.59 -6.56 -13.46
CA MET A 127 -2.59 -5.77 -14.19
C MET A 127 -3.89 -5.56 -13.37
N GLY A 128 -3.75 -5.60 -12.05
CA GLY A 128 -4.81 -5.51 -11.05
C GLY A 128 -4.23 -5.35 -9.63
N PRO A 129 -5.10 -5.32 -8.61
CA PRO A 129 -4.70 -4.93 -7.27
C PRO A 129 -3.85 -6.02 -6.61
N LEU A 130 -2.86 -5.57 -5.83
CA LEU A 130 -2.24 -6.38 -4.80
C LEU A 130 -3.05 -6.22 -3.52
N ALA A 131 -3.64 -7.31 -3.04
CA ALA A 131 -4.31 -7.35 -1.74
C ALA A 131 -3.44 -8.16 -0.77
N LEU A 132 -3.04 -7.54 0.32
CA LEU A 132 -2.26 -8.17 1.36
C LEU A 132 -3.15 -8.43 2.59
N GLY A 133 -2.96 -9.57 3.24
CA GLY A 133 -3.63 -9.91 4.49
C GLY A 133 -2.66 -10.61 5.45
N GLU A 134 -3.02 -10.64 6.74
CA GLU A 134 -2.24 -11.32 7.77
C GLU A 134 -3.09 -12.43 8.42
N ASP A 135 -2.73 -13.69 8.17
CA ASP A 135 -3.39 -14.87 8.75
C ASP A 135 -2.45 -15.69 9.66
N SER A 136 -1.19 -15.25 9.78
CA SER A 136 -0.18 -15.90 10.63
C SER A 136 0.98 -14.96 10.97
N SER A 137 1.67 -15.22 12.09
CA SER A 137 2.84 -14.47 12.57
C SER A 137 4.00 -15.36 12.98
N MET A 138 4.37 -16.28 12.08
CA MET A 138 5.36 -17.30 12.34
C MET A 138 6.67 -17.10 11.59
N SER A 139 6.66 -16.33 10.50
CA SER A 139 7.89 -16.05 9.78
C SER A 139 8.73 -15.03 10.55
N HIS A 140 10.04 -15.29 10.59
CA HIS A 140 11.04 -14.30 10.98
C HIS A 140 11.58 -13.50 9.78
N ARG A 141 11.15 -13.84 8.56
CA ARG A 141 11.54 -13.15 7.34
C ARG A 141 10.74 -11.84 7.24
N PRO A 142 11.38 -10.72 6.88
CA PRO A 142 10.65 -9.50 6.60
C PRO A 142 9.76 -9.65 5.36
N THR A 143 8.66 -8.91 5.34
CA THR A 143 7.80 -8.75 4.16
C THR A 143 8.41 -7.71 3.22
N ILE A 144 8.88 -8.13 2.05
CA ILE A 144 9.56 -7.26 1.08
C ILE A 144 8.94 -7.40 -0.31
N ILE A 145 8.52 -6.29 -0.89
CA ILE A 145 7.99 -6.22 -2.27
C ILE A 145 8.89 -5.26 -3.04
N GLU A 146 9.59 -5.77 -4.05
CA GLU A 146 10.70 -5.08 -4.69
C GLU A 146 10.61 -5.13 -6.23
N GLY A 147 10.83 -3.99 -6.90
CA GLY A 147 10.87 -3.93 -8.37
C GLY A 147 9.53 -4.25 -9.04
N CYS A 148 8.43 -4.25 -8.29
CA CYS A 148 7.12 -4.64 -8.80
C CYS A 148 6.39 -3.47 -9.47
N THR A 149 5.64 -3.76 -10.53
CA THR A 149 4.67 -2.81 -11.12
C THR A 149 3.25 -3.28 -10.77
N ILE A 150 2.50 -2.43 -10.07
CA ILE A 150 1.17 -2.75 -9.56
C ILE A 150 0.16 -1.77 -10.15
N HIS A 151 -0.77 -2.28 -10.97
CA HIS A 151 -1.87 -1.49 -11.50
C HIS A 151 -3.05 -1.52 -10.53
N MET A 152 -3.19 -0.45 -9.75
CA MET A 152 -4.29 -0.32 -8.82
C MET A 152 -5.62 -0.22 -9.55
N LEU A 153 -6.68 -0.66 -8.86
CA LEU A 153 -8.04 -0.44 -9.28
C LEU A 153 -8.71 0.52 -8.32
N ASP A 154 -9.55 1.39 -8.86
CA ASP A 154 -10.31 2.33 -8.06
C ASP A 154 -11.12 1.61 -6.96
N GLY A 155 -11.16 2.20 -5.77
CA GLY A 155 -11.84 1.64 -4.60
C GLY A 155 -11.16 0.44 -3.93
N HIS A 156 -9.94 0.05 -4.34
CA HIS A 156 -9.26 -1.14 -3.79
C HIS A 156 -8.19 -0.81 -2.75
N TYR A 157 -7.95 -1.81 -1.90
CA TYR A 157 -7.02 -1.78 -0.78
C TYR A 157 -5.68 -2.41 -1.17
N LEU A 158 -4.58 -1.88 -0.65
CA LEU A 158 -3.24 -2.46 -0.77
C LEU A 158 -2.98 -3.47 0.35
N THR A 159 -3.37 -3.13 1.58
CA THR A 159 -3.12 -3.91 2.81
C THR A 159 -4.35 -4.66 3.31
N ARG A 160 -5.30 -4.94 2.41
CA ARG A 160 -6.48 -5.74 2.73
C ARG A 160 -7.08 -6.33 1.46
N HIS A 161 -7.71 -7.50 1.56
CA HIS A 161 -8.69 -7.89 0.56
C HIS A 161 -10.00 -7.08 0.71
N ARG A 162 -10.63 -6.66 -0.39
CA ARG A 162 -11.89 -5.89 -0.34
C ARG A 162 -13.01 -6.71 0.31
N GLY A 163 -13.56 -6.23 1.42
CA GLY A 163 -14.60 -6.94 2.18
C GLY A 163 -14.06 -7.97 3.16
N SER A 164 -12.74 -8.04 3.34
CA SER A 164 -12.10 -8.77 4.43
C SER A 164 -12.06 -7.94 5.72
N THR A 165 -12.06 -8.60 6.86
CA THR A 165 -11.78 -8.02 8.18
C THR A 165 -10.38 -8.33 8.68
N TYR A 166 -9.53 -9.00 7.88
CA TYR A 166 -8.14 -9.23 8.27
C TYR A 166 -7.38 -7.94 8.17
N GLU A 167 -6.72 -7.59 9.27
CA GLU A 167 -5.89 -6.41 9.37
C GLU A 167 -4.44 -6.85 9.33
N VAL A 168 -3.61 -6.03 8.71
CA VAL A 168 -2.16 -6.18 8.80
C VAL A 168 -1.70 -5.41 10.03
N GLU A 169 -0.97 -6.06 10.93
CA GLU A 169 -0.46 -5.43 12.16
C GLU A 169 1.07 -5.38 12.21
N ARG A 170 1.75 -5.77 11.12
CA ARG A 170 3.22 -5.75 11.03
C ARG A 170 3.74 -4.75 10.02
N ASP A 171 5.06 -4.72 9.95
CA ASP A 171 5.82 -3.92 9.00
C ASP A 171 5.79 -4.50 7.58
N ILE A 172 5.58 -3.63 6.59
CA ILE A 172 5.71 -3.95 5.16
C ILE A 172 6.71 -3.01 4.50
N THR A 173 7.61 -3.56 3.69
CA THR A 173 8.57 -2.76 2.92
C THR A 173 8.38 -2.92 1.41
N PHE A 174 8.18 -1.80 0.72
CA PHE A 174 8.21 -1.68 -0.72
C PHE A 174 9.50 -1.00 -1.17
N LYS A 175 10.13 -1.51 -2.24
CA LYS A 175 11.38 -0.96 -2.80
C LYS A 175 11.30 -0.88 -4.32
N ASN A 176 11.66 0.24 -4.92
CA ASN A 176 11.73 0.38 -6.39
C ASN A 176 10.43 -0.05 -7.10
N CYS A 177 9.28 0.15 -6.45
CA CYS A 177 7.98 -0.27 -6.98
C CYS A 177 7.30 0.87 -7.73
N VAL A 178 6.50 0.52 -8.74
CA VAL A 178 5.68 1.47 -9.50
C VAL A 178 4.22 1.12 -9.31
N PHE A 179 3.47 2.02 -8.70
CA PHE A 179 2.03 1.94 -8.56
C PHE A 179 1.38 2.83 -9.60
N LYS A 180 0.53 2.25 -10.44
CA LYS A 180 -0.20 2.95 -11.50
C LYS A 180 -1.69 2.99 -11.20
N ASN A 181 -2.38 3.94 -11.82
CA ASN A 181 -3.83 4.08 -11.77
C ASN A 181 -4.34 4.30 -10.34
N ILE A 182 -3.66 5.16 -9.58
CA ILE A 182 -4.15 5.57 -8.27
C ILE A 182 -5.45 6.36 -8.45
N GLY A 183 -6.56 5.77 -8.01
CA GLY A 183 -7.86 6.40 -7.88
C GLY A 183 -8.14 6.65 -6.39
N GLN A 184 -9.28 6.18 -5.89
CA GLN A 184 -9.61 6.06 -4.48
C GLN A 184 -9.07 4.76 -3.91
N ASN A 185 -7.80 4.76 -3.50
CA ASN A 185 -7.14 3.59 -2.96
C ASN A 185 -6.91 3.71 -1.46
N PHE A 186 -6.64 2.56 -0.82
CA PHE A 186 -6.61 2.46 0.64
C PHE A 186 -5.41 1.66 1.11
N ILE A 187 -4.74 2.17 2.13
CA ILE A 187 -3.78 1.49 2.97
C ILE A 187 -4.44 1.42 4.35
N VAL A 188 -4.97 0.26 4.68
CA VAL A 188 -5.69 0.00 5.93
C VAL A 188 -4.74 -0.65 6.92
N LYS A 189 -4.62 -0.07 8.12
CA LYS A 189 -3.79 -0.60 9.21
C LYS A 189 -2.33 -0.81 8.79
N GLY A 190 -1.57 -1.57 9.57
CA GLY A 190 -0.13 -1.74 9.43
C GLY A 190 0.63 -0.91 10.46
N GLU A 191 1.64 -1.54 11.08
CA GLU A 191 2.49 -0.88 12.07
C GLU A 191 3.39 0.15 11.39
N THR A 192 4.28 -0.30 10.51
CA THR A 192 5.08 0.59 9.64
C THR A 192 5.03 0.16 8.19
N ILE A 193 4.67 1.08 7.30
CA ILE A 193 4.76 0.87 5.86
C ILE A 193 5.85 1.76 5.28
N ARG A 194 6.80 1.12 4.60
CA ARG A 194 7.99 1.77 4.07
C ARG A 194 7.97 1.73 2.54
N PHE A 195 8.12 2.88 1.93
CA PHE A 195 8.26 3.07 0.50
C PHE A 195 9.65 3.64 0.21
N TYR A 196 10.55 2.80 -0.30
CA TYR A 196 11.88 3.22 -0.74
C TYR A 196 11.88 3.31 -2.26
N ASP A 197 12.16 4.49 -2.80
CA ASP A 197 12.27 4.73 -4.24
C ASP A 197 11.05 4.22 -5.03
N CYS A 198 9.85 4.35 -4.43
CA CYS A 198 8.59 3.93 -5.04
C CYS A 198 7.91 5.12 -5.73
N HIS A 199 7.26 4.85 -6.86
CA HIS A 199 6.52 5.86 -7.60
C HIS A 199 5.03 5.54 -7.66
N PHE A 200 4.19 6.54 -7.39
CA PHE A 200 2.74 6.47 -7.44
C PHE A 200 2.20 7.41 -8.50
N TYR A 201 1.45 6.88 -9.45
CA TYR A 201 0.89 7.64 -10.57
C TYR A 201 -0.63 7.55 -10.58
N ALA A 202 -1.25 8.72 -10.50
CA ALA A 202 -2.65 8.92 -10.85
C ALA A 202 -2.79 9.39 -12.30
N ASP A 203 -3.97 9.16 -12.88
CA ASP A 203 -4.37 9.87 -14.10
C ASP A 203 -4.61 11.34 -13.73
N SER A 204 -3.95 12.27 -14.44
CA SER A 204 -4.11 13.70 -14.23
C SER A 204 -5.54 14.21 -14.47
N ASN A 205 -6.35 13.44 -15.18
CA ASN A 205 -7.75 13.76 -15.47
C ASN A 205 -8.72 13.03 -14.53
N ALA A 206 -8.24 12.20 -13.60
CA ALA A 206 -9.11 11.53 -12.64
C ALA A 206 -9.82 12.57 -11.75
N PRO A 207 -11.14 12.44 -11.54
CA PRO A 207 -11.92 13.41 -10.78
C PRO A 207 -11.53 13.45 -9.30
N THR A 208 -10.95 12.38 -8.76
CA THR A 208 -10.25 12.38 -7.48
C THR A 208 -9.26 11.22 -7.45
N SER A 209 -8.03 11.49 -7.04
CA SER A 209 -6.98 10.47 -6.87
C SER A 209 -6.38 10.61 -5.48
N ARG A 210 -6.75 9.69 -4.60
CA ARG A 210 -6.49 9.75 -3.16
C ARG A 210 -6.07 8.38 -2.65
N LEU A 211 -4.91 8.34 -2.01
CA LEU A 211 -4.44 7.21 -1.24
C LEU A 211 -4.77 7.47 0.22
N ASN A 212 -5.81 6.80 0.72
CA ASN A 212 -6.29 6.91 2.09
C ASN A 212 -5.48 5.99 3.01
N VAL A 213 -5.07 6.46 4.17
CA VAL A 213 -4.02 5.85 5.00
C VAL A 213 -4.49 5.74 6.43
N GLU A 214 -4.61 4.50 6.89
CA GLU A 214 -4.96 4.14 8.26
C GLU A 214 -3.80 3.44 9.01
N SER A 215 -2.60 3.37 8.41
CA SER A 215 -1.39 2.84 9.05
C SER A 215 -0.84 3.77 10.11
N LYS A 216 -0.22 3.23 11.16
CA LYS A 216 0.37 4.07 12.23
C LYS A 216 1.57 4.87 11.72
N HIS A 217 2.50 4.21 11.03
CA HIS A 217 3.70 4.86 10.53
C HIS A 217 3.86 4.64 9.04
N VAL A 218 4.02 5.72 8.28
CA VAL A 218 4.40 5.67 6.87
C VAL A 218 5.72 6.39 6.66
N ILE A 219 6.65 5.73 5.98
CA ILE A 219 7.94 6.29 5.60
C ILE A 219 8.06 6.26 4.08
N ILE A 220 8.31 7.42 3.48
CA ILE A 220 8.60 7.60 2.06
C ILE A 220 10.01 8.16 1.96
N SER A 221 10.92 7.41 1.35
CA SER A 221 12.30 7.83 1.13
C SER A 221 12.67 7.65 -0.33
N GLY A 222 12.95 8.77 -1.02
CA GLY A 222 13.11 8.78 -2.47
C GLY A 222 11.81 8.51 -3.23
N GLY A 223 11.88 8.32 -4.54
CA GLY A 223 10.72 8.09 -5.39
C GLY A 223 9.79 9.30 -5.52
N GLY A 224 8.50 9.06 -5.81
CA GLY A 224 7.56 10.17 -5.90
C GLY A 224 6.07 9.85 -6.04
N PHE A 225 5.26 10.85 -5.73
CA PHE A 225 3.81 10.82 -5.83
C PHE A 225 3.38 11.86 -6.85
N HIS A 226 2.74 11.41 -7.94
CA HIS A 226 2.46 12.22 -9.11
C HIS A 226 0.94 12.31 -9.31
N ASN A 227 0.39 13.50 -9.03
CA ASN A 227 -1.06 13.78 -9.01
C ASN A 227 -1.85 12.92 -8.00
N VAL A 228 -1.22 12.50 -6.91
CA VAL A 228 -1.84 11.69 -5.86
C VAL A 228 -1.98 12.50 -4.58
N CYS A 229 -3.19 12.59 -4.04
CA CYS A 229 -3.42 13.06 -2.68
C CYS A 229 -3.13 11.93 -1.68
N PHE A 230 -2.33 12.21 -0.67
CA PHE A 230 -2.03 11.31 0.44
C PHE A 230 -2.89 11.71 1.64
N ALA A 231 -3.82 10.85 2.04
CA ALA A 231 -4.86 11.23 2.98
C ALA A 231 -4.87 10.38 4.23
N PHE A 232 -4.70 11.00 5.38
CA PHE A 232 -4.91 10.40 6.70
C PHE A 232 -6.38 10.59 7.07
N ASP A 233 -7.19 9.59 6.75
CA ASP A 233 -8.65 9.62 6.88
C ASP A 233 -9.16 8.21 7.20
N LYS A 234 -10.36 8.12 7.78
CA LYS A 234 -11.06 6.87 8.17
C LYS A 234 -11.58 6.07 6.97
N GLY A 235 -10.80 6.03 5.88
CA GLY A 235 -11.13 5.62 4.51
C GLY A 235 -11.75 4.22 4.36
N GLY A 236 -12.97 4.03 4.84
CA GLY A 236 -13.87 2.95 4.43
C GLY A 236 -13.89 1.71 5.29
N THR A 237 -13.23 1.68 6.45
CA THR A 237 -13.17 0.47 7.30
C THR A 237 -13.63 0.66 8.74
N THR A 238 -13.45 1.87 9.28
CA THR A 238 -13.72 2.18 10.68
C THR A 238 -14.58 3.43 10.80
N THR A 239 -15.46 3.43 11.80
CA THR A 239 -16.22 4.61 12.21
C THR A 239 -15.48 5.45 13.26
N GLU A 240 -14.35 4.95 13.77
CA GLU A 240 -13.56 5.58 14.83
C GLU A 240 -12.43 6.45 14.25
N ALA A 241 -11.88 7.32 15.10
CA ALA A 241 -10.69 8.09 14.77
C ALA A 241 -9.53 7.15 14.46
N VAL A 242 -8.78 7.47 13.39
CA VAL A 242 -7.48 6.84 13.19
C VAL A 242 -6.60 7.42 14.30
N GLY A 243 -6.01 6.56 15.13
CA GLY A 243 -5.25 6.97 16.33
C GLY A 243 -4.01 7.80 15.98
N ASP A 244 -2.96 7.72 16.80
CA ASP A 244 -1.75 8.48 16.50
C ASP A 244 -1.08 7.95 15.21
N GLN A 245 -0.83 8.84 14.25
CA GLN A 245 -0.20 8.52 12.97
C GLN A 245 1.06 9.36 12.72
N SER A 246 1.97 8.85 11.88
CA SER A 246 3.09 9.62 11.38
C SER A 246 3.39 9.42 9.91
N LEU A 247 3.76 10.49 9.23
CA LEU A 247 4.32 10.50 7.89
C LEU A 247 5.75 11.03 7.92
N GLU A 248 6.70 10.25 7.43
CA GLU A 248 8.03 10.72 7.07
C GLU A 248 8.16 10.78 5.55
N VAL A 249 8.56 11.94 5.02
CA VAL A 249 8.91 12.12 3.60
C VAL A 249 10.34 12.64 3.54
N CYS A 250 11.25 11.84 3.01
CA CYS A 250 12.67 12.13 3.06
C CYS A 250 13.44 11.62 1.83
N GLY A 251 14.77 11.76 1.88
CA GLY A 251 15.66 11.12 0.90
C GLY A 251 15.51 11.63 -0.53
N GLY A 252 15.02 12.85 -0.74
CA GLY A 252 14.77 13.41 -2.07
C GLY A 252 13.44 12.99 -2.69
N ALA A 253 12.53 12.40 -1.91
CA ALA A 253 11.18 12.08 -2.38
C ALA A 253 10.45 13.31 -2.93
N VAL A 254 9.76 13.14 -4.05
CA VAL A 254 9.03 14.21 -4.75
C VAL A 254 7.52 14.00 -4.61
N MET A 255 6.79 14.98 -4.11
CA MET A 255 5.32 14.99 -4.14
C MET A 255 4.83 16.15 -5.00
N GLU A 256 4.21 15.83 -6.12
CA GLU A 256 3.87 16.81 -7.15
C GLU A 256 2.52 16.57 -7.79
N GLY A 257 2.07 17.59 -8.51
CA GLY A 257 0.92 17.51 -9.40
C GLY A 257 -0.38 18.06 -8.81
N ASN A 258 -1.29 18.40 -9.72
CA ASN A 258 -2.60 18.94 -9.42
C ASN A 258 -3.62 17.80 -9.51
N ASN A 259 -4.15 17.41 -8.36
CA ASN A 259 -5.23 16.44 -8.29
C ASN A 259 -6.50 17.18 -7.86
N ALA A 260 -7.65 16.67 -8.31
CA ALA A 260 -8.93 17.32 -8.03
C ALA A 260 -9.36 17.28 -6.53
N SER A 261 -8.57 16.67 -5.62
CA SER A 261 -8.76 16.85 -4.17
C SER A 261 -8.27 18.21 -3.67
N GLY A 262 -7.52 18.98 -4.47
CA GLY A 262 -7.09 20.34 -4.11
C GLY A 262 -6.00 20.41 -3.03
N THR A 263 -5.50 19.26 -2.58
CA THR A 263 -4.46 19.15 -1.55
C THR A 263 -3.51 17.98 -1.83
N LEU A 264 -2.24 18.08 -1.41
CA LEU A 264 -1.32 16.93 -1.43
C LEU A 264 -1.49 16.04 -0.22
N ILE A 265 -1.61 16.63 0.96
CA ILE A 265 -1.78 15.92 2.22
C ILE A 265 -3.11 16.36 2.82
N ASP A 266 -4.01 15.41 3.03
CA ASP A 266 -5.32 15.65 3.64
C ASP A 266 -5.41 14.91 4.98
N ILE A 267 -5.76 15.59 6.05
CA ILE A 267 -5.78 15.05 7.40
C ILE A 267 -7.18 15.24 7.95
N LYS A 268 -7.82 14.12 8.31
CA LYS A 268 -9.17 14.08 8.86
C LYS A 268 -9.20 13.17 10.06
N ASN A 269 -9.94 13.60 11.08
CA ASN A 269 -10.31 12.77 12.23
C ASN A 269 -9.13 12.00 12.86
N ASN A 270 -8.00 12.70 13.04
CA ASN A 270 -6.80 12.15 13.66
C ASN A 270 -6.66 12.68 15.08
N ALA A 271 -6.27 11.82 16.03
CA ALA A 271 -6.01 12.24 17.41
C ALA A 271 -4.72 13.07 17.50
N HIS A 272 -3.64 12.54 16.94
CA HIS A 272 -2.36 13.19 16.74
C HIS A 272 -1.77 12.73 15.41
N ILE A 273 -1.20 13.67 14.65
CA ILE A 273 -0.41 13.34 13.48
C ILE A 273 0.95 14.04 13.51
N ARG A 274 2.00 13.26 13.27
CA ARG A 274 3.36 13.77 13.08
C ARG A 274 3.75 13.73 11.61
N LEU A 275 4.15 14.87 11.07
CA LEU A 275 4.69 15.00 9.72
C LEU A 275 6.16 15.40 9.82
N ASP A 276 7.05 14.62 9.22
CA ASP A 276 8.48 14.90 9.14
C ASP A 276 8.92 14.95 7.68
N PHE A 277 9.26 16.13 7.20
CA PHE A 277 9.71 16.37 5.84
C PHE A 277 11.18 16.77 5.84
N SER A 278 12.05 15.81 5.54
CA SER A 278 13.49 15.94 5.67
C SER A 278 14.20 15.70 4.34
N ARG A 279 14.61 16.77 3.67
CA ARG A 279 15.14 16.76 2.28
C ARG A 279 14.13 16.21 1.27
N ALA A 280 12.85 16.58 1.41
CA ALA A 280 11.80 16.30 0.44
C ALA A 280 11.66 17.44 -0.58
N GLU A 281 10.97 17.16 -1.69
CA GLU A 281 10.55 18.17 -2.65
C GLU A 281 9.02 18.14 -2.82
N PHE A 282 8.39 19.32 -2.67
CA PHE A 282 6.96 19.49 -2.90
C PHE A 282 6.72 20.48 -4.03
N ALA A 283 6.00 20.02 -5.06
CA ALA A 283 5.66 20.80 -6.26
C ALA A 283 4.19 20.53 -6.70
N PRO A 284 3.19 20.82 -5.85
CA PRO A 284 1.79 20.53 -6.17
C PRO A 284 1.19 21.38 -7.30
N GLY A 285 1.88 22.43 -7.73
CA GLY A 285 1.39 23.34 -8.75
C GLY A 285 0.46 24.42 -8.20
N TYR A 286 0.10 25.36 -9.07
CA TYR A 286 -0.61 26.58 -8.73
C TYR A 286 -1.97 26.29 -8.07
N GLN A 287 -2.26 26.96 -6.94
CA GLN A 287 -3.51 26.87 -6.14
C GLN A 287 -3.78 25.57 -5.38
N MET A 288 -2.85 24.61 -5.40
CA MET A 288 -2.97 23.41 -4.56
C MET A 288 -2.50 23.70 -3.14
N LYS A 289 -3.27 23.22 -2.16
CA LYS A 289 -2.85 23.24 -0.75
C LYS A 289 -1.83 22.12 -0.52
N MET A 290 -0.77 22.39 0.22
CA MET A 290 0.16 21.31 0.58
C MET A 290 -0.43 20.42 1.69
N ILE A 291 -0.96 21.02 2.75
CA ILE A 291 -1.56 20.32 3.88
C ILE A 291 -2.95 20.92 4.13
N THR A 292 -3.94 20.06 4.32
CA THR A 292 -5.25 20.42 4.85
C THR A 292 -5.53 19.55 6.07
N GLN A 293 -6.02 20.16 7.15
CA GLN A 293 -6.48 19.43 8.34
C GLN A 293 -7.87 19.92 8.71
N THR A 294 -8.85 19.01 8.64
CA THR A 294 -10.25 19.30 8.93
C THR A 294 -10.79 18.37 10.01
N PRO A 295 -11.54 18.89 11.00
CA PRO A 295 -12.29 18.04 11.93
C PRO A 295 -13.36 17.22 11.20
N GLU A 296 -13.90 16.21 11.87
CA GLU A 296 -15.08 15.50 11.38
C GLU A 296 -16.31 16.41 11.43
N ASP A 297 -17.23 16.27 10.46
CA ASP A 297 -18.51 16.99 10.44
C ASP A 297 -19.24 16.85 11.77
N GLY A 298 -19.55 17.99 12.41
CA GLY A 298 -20.21 18.03 13.72
C GLY A 298 -19.29 17.91 14.93
N THR A 299 -17.97 17.83 14.75
CA THR A 299 -16.98 17.88 15.83
C THR A 299 -16.27 19.24 15.89
N ALA A 300 -16.06 19.75 17.11
CA ALA A 300 -15.36 21.01 17.34
C ALA A 300 -13.86 20.82 17.64
N SER A 301 -13.43 19.58 17.93
CA SER A 301 -12.05 19.29 18.32
C SER A 301 -11.23 18.89 17.10
N ILE A 302 -10.05 19.47 17.04
CA ILE A 302 -9.11 19.32 15.94
C ILE A 302 -7.89 18.72 16.63
N GLY A 303 -7.52 17.50 16.25
CA GLY A 303 -6.40 16.78 16.88
C GLY A 303 -5.09 17.56 16.77
N THR A 304 -4.02 17.00 17.34
CA THR A 304 -2.72 17.69 17.37
C THR A 304 -1.93 17.45 16.09
N LEU A 305 -1.26 18.48 15.59
CA LEU A 305 -0.36 18.41 14.44
C LEU A 305 1.06 18.75 14.88
N SER A 306 1.99 17.84 14.60
CA SER A 306 3.42 18.04 14.78
C SER A 306 4.10 18.06 13.41
N LEU A 307 4.47 19.23 12.90
CA LEU A 307 5.15 19.36 11.61
C LEU A 307 6.62 19.74 11.80
N GLN A 308 7.52 18.94 11.24
CA GLN A 308 8.93 19.24 11.10
C GLN A 308 9.30 19.29 9.62
N MET A 309 9.94 20.37 9.19
CA MET A 309 10.49 20.51 7.84
C MET A 309 11.96 20.92 7.92
N GLN A 310 12.85 20.09 7.37
CA GLN A 310 14.28 20.36 7.35
C GLN A 310 14.89 20.11 5.96
N GLY A 311 15.54 21.12 5.37
CA GLY A 311 16.19 20.96 4.06
C GLY A 311 15.21 20.69 2.91
N THR A 312 13.92 20.92 3.13
CA THR A 312 12.84 20.64 2.17
C THR A 312 12.75 21.76 1.14
N THR A 313 12.49 21.41 -0.13
CA THR A 313 12.27 22.36 -1.22
C THR A 313 10.79 22.47 -1.54
N LEU A 314 10.27 23.68 -1.54
CA LEU A 314 8.92 24.01 -2.00
C LEU A 314 9.03 24.73 -3.35
N LYS A 315 8.26 24.27 -4.35
CA LYS A 315 8.20 24.87 -5.69
C LYS A 315 6.75 25.19 -6.07
N ASP A 316 6.51 26.42 -6.51
CA ASP A 316 5.22 26.87 -7.06
C ASP A 316 4.03 26.48 -6.16
N THR A 317 4.19 26.67 -4.84
CA THR A 317 3.24 26.19 -3.83
C THR A 317 3.05 27.17 -2.68
N GLU A 318 1.83 27.20 -2.15
CA GLU A 318 1.49 27.87 -0.89
C GLU A 318 1.22 26.81 0.18
N LEU A 319 2.08 26.74 1.20
CA LEU A 319 1.79 25.99 2.42
C LEU A 319 1.06 26.93 3.38
N ARG A 320 -0.25 26.75 3.50
CA ARG A 320 -1.09 27.43 4.49
C ARG A 320 -1.56 26.43 5.55
N ILE A 321 -1.21 26.68 6.80
CA ILE A 321 -1.76 25.95 7.95
C ILE A 321 -2.59 26.94 8.76
N SER A 322 -3.90 26.68 8.88
CA SER A 322 -4.79 27.54 9.66
C SER A 322 -4.49 27.39 11.15
N GLU A 323 -4.60 28.47 11.92
CA GLU A 323 -4.54 28.40 13.39
C GLU A 323 -5.65 27.52 13.95
N SER A 324 -6.82 27.54 13.29
CA SER A 324 -7.90 26.61 13.63
C SER A 324 -7.49 25.16 13.45
N SER A 325 -6.54 24.82 12.58
CA SER A 325 -6.13 23.43 12.37
C SER A 325 -5.24 22.87 13.50
N LEU A 326 -4.82 23.68 14.47
CA LEU A 326 -3.88 23.27 15.51
C LEU A 326 -4.59 23.02 16.86
N GLY A 327 -4.64 21.75 17.28
CA GLY A 327 -4.98 21.39 18.66
C GLY A 327 -3.93 21.88 19.68
N LYS A 328 -4.30 21.91 20.96
CA LYS A 328 -3.38 22.21 22.07
C LYS A 328 -2.17 21.28 22.00
N ASP A 329 -0.96 21.81 22.15
CA ASP A 329 0.32 21.09 22.04
C ASP A 329 0.79 20.75 20.61
N SER A 330 0.08 21.25 19.58
CA SER A 330 0.62 21.24 18.21
C SER A 330 1.88 22.11 18.09
N TYR A 331 2.80 21.72 17.22
CA TYR A 331 3.97 22.52 16.90
C TYR A 331 4.32 22.44 15.42
N ILE A 332 4.94 23.50 14.93
CA ILE A 332 5.47 23.60 13.59
C ILE A 332 6.91 24.09 13.70
N MET A 333 7.84 23.33 13.14
CA MET A 333 9.25 23.68 13.01
C MET A 333 9.64 23.63 11.54
N VAL A 334 10.06 24.77 10.98
CA VAL A 334 10.58 24.88 9.62
C VAL A 334 12.00 25.41 9.69
N GLN A 335 12.96 24.64 9.17
CA GLN A 335 14.39 24.95 9.23
C GLN A 335 15.08 24.67 7.89
N SER A 336 15.94 25.61 7.46
CA SER A 336 16.81 25.45 6.28
C SER A 336 16.08 24.97 5.00
N CYS A 337 14.84 25.42 4.78
CA CYS A 337 14.04 25.05 3.61
C CYS A 337 14.28 26.04 2.45
N LEU A 338 14.12 25.56 1.22
CA LEU A 338 14.23 26.37 0.01
C LEU A 338 12.84 26.66 -0.57
N LEU A 339 12.51 27.94 -0.76
CA LEU A 339 11.25 28.38 -1.36
C LEU A 339 11.51 28.89 -2.79
N LYS A 340 10.89 28.29 -3.80
CA LYS A 340 10.96 28.72 -5.20
C LYS A 340 9.56 29.10 -5.69
N ASN A 341 9.30 30.39 -5.85
CA ASN A 341 7.94 30.90 -6.16
C ASN A 341 6.87 30.36 -5.19
N SER A 342 7.25 30.19 -3.92
CA SER A 342 6.42 29.58 -2.89
C SER A 342 6.20 30.51 -1.72
N ARG A 343 5.11 30.28 -0.99
CA ARG A 343 4.76 31.03 0.21
C ARG A 343 4.50 30.09 1.38
N LEU A 344 4.95 30.49 2.57
CA LEU A 344 4.57 29.89 3.85
C LEU A 344 3.61 30.83 4.57
N ASP A 345 2.46 30.33 4.97
CA ASP A 345 1.43 31.01 5.76
C ASP A 345 1.14 30.16 7.00
N LEU A 346 1.85 30.46 8.09
CA LEU A 346 1.86 29.67 9.32
C LEU A 346 1.19 30.43 10.48
N PRO A 347 0.58 29.72 11.45
CA PRO A 347 -0.05 30.34 12.61
C PRO A 347 0.91 31.17 13.46
N SER A 348 0.41 32.24 14.08
CA SER A 348 1.21 33.26 14.79
C SER A 348 2.09 32.73 15.94
N GLY A 349 1.69 31.62 16.58
CA GLY A 349 2.44 30.95 17.66
C GLY A 349 3.49 29.92 17.20
N SER A 350 3.71 29.75 15.89
CA SER A 350 4.65 28.75 15.36
C SER A 350 6.10 29.18 15.54
N GLN A 351 6.96 28.28 16.02
CA GLN A 351 8.42 28.51 16.05
C GLN A 351 9.01 28.33 14.65
N CYS A 352 9.05 29.43 13.90
CA CYS A 352 9.60 29.46 12.55
C CYS A 352 11.07 29.88 12.59
N VAL A 353 12.00 28.99 12.20
CA VAL A 353 13.43 29.34 12.00
C VAL A 353 13.78 29.15 10.52
N VAL A 354 13.24 30.01 9.66
CA VAL A 354 13.58 30.02 8.23
C VAL A 354 14.95 30.68 8.08
N MET A 355 15.97 29.88 7.79
CA MET A 355 17.26 30.38 7.33
C MET A 355 17.40 30.11 5.83
N ASN A 356 17.59 31.22 5.09
CA ASN A 356 17.91 31.37 3.67
C ASN A 356 16.73 31.45 2.69
N ASN A 357 16.16 32.66 2.58
CA ASN A 357 15.58 33.14 1.34
C ASN A 357 16.70 33.39 0.32
N LEU A 358 16.93 32.46 -0.60
CA LEU A 358 17.55 32.79 -1.88
C LEU A 358 16.40 33.10 -2.84
N MET A 359 15.95 34.35 -2.86
CA MET A 359 15.25 34.86 -4.03
C MET A 359 16.28 34.91 -5.16
N LEU A 360 16.11 34.07 -6.17
CA LEU A 360 16.80 34.20 -7.46
C LEU A 360 15.86 34.84 -8.46
#